data_AF-A0A661FNM8-F1
#
_entry.id   AF-A0A661FNM8-F1
#
_cell.length_a   1.000
_cell.length_b   1.000
_cell.length_c   1.000
_cell.angle_alpha   90.00
_cell.angle_beta   90.00
_cell.angle_gamma   90.00
#
_symmetry.space_group_name_H-M   'P 1'
#
loop_
_entity.id
_entity.type
_entity.pdbx_description
1 polymer ?
#
loop_
_entity_poly.entity_id
_entity_poly.type
_entity_poly.pdbx_seq_one_letter_code
_entity_poly.pdbx_strand_id
1 'polypeptide(L)'
;MNRLIIYIALFVLSANYCLAQSVQNTEFTFVDNETENSPQSYQYTLVQAGDNYNFKFETAPTETIVKLRAGYHVLQTIYKDSSINKTYSEHYIRERARCYVFDSSLHTYSLCFLPNDFSVKNKDRFWGFVTQVPNWKWLVTRFFLPVLLVYGLVFYISRRRKAQA
;
A
#
# COMPACT_ATOMS: atom_id res chain seq x y z
N MET A 1 -16.02 -31.01 -22.60
CA MET A 1 -15.37 -29.82 -21.98
C MET A 1 -13.91 -30.18 -21.77
N ASN A 2 -12.99 -29.48 -22.44
CA ASN A 2 -11.64 -29.99 -22.68
C ASN A 2 -10.76 -29.80 -21.43
N ARG A 3 -10.24 -30.90 -20.84
CA ARG A 3 -9.41 -30.90 -19.61
C ARG A 3 -8.23 -29.92 -19.69
N LEU A 4 -7.72 -29.68 -20.91
CA LEU A 4 -6.65 -28.75 -21.23
C LEU A 4 -6.93 -27.31 -20.73
N ILE A 5 -8.18 -26.83 -20.82
CA ILE A 5 -8.53 -25.45 -20.45
C ILE A 5 -8.45 -25.27 -18.92
N ILE A 6 -8.81 -26.31 -18.15
CA ILE A 6 -8.76 -26.29 -16.69
C ILE A 6 -7.30 -26.28 -16.22
N TYR A 7 -6.43 -27.07 -16.86
CA TYR A 7 -4.99 -27.09 -16.54
C TYR A 7 -4.29 -25.76 -16.85
N ILE A 8 -4.63 -25.12 -17.97
CA ILE A 8 -4.06 -23.81 -18.32
C ILE A 8 -4.50 -22.73 -17.31
N ALA A 9 -5.77 -22.75 -16.88
CA ALA A 9 -6.26 -21.82 -15.87
C ALA A 9 -5.56 -22.00 -14.50
N LEU A 10 -5.36 -23.24 -14.06
CA LEU A 10 -4.63 -23.57 -12.82
C LEU A 10 -3.15 -23.19 -12.89
N PHE A 11 -2.51 -23.32 -14.06
CA PHE A 11 -1.11 -22.96 -14.26
C PHE A 11 -0.88 -21.44 -14.26
N VAL A 12 -1.78 -20.66 -14.88
CA VAL A 12 -1.70 -19.18 -14.86
C VAL A 12 -1.98 -18.61 -13.46
N LEU A 13 -2.82 -19.28 -12.66
CA LEU A 13 -3.10 -18.89 -11.28
C LEU A 13 -1.92 -19.19 -10.33
N SER A 14 -1.08 -20.18 -10.63
CA SER A 14 0.04 -20.61 -9.78
C SER A 14 1.40 -20.04 -10.18
N ALA A 15 1.54 -19.41 -11.35
CA ALA A 15 2.83 -18.88 -11.82
C ALA A 15 3.21 -17.49 -11.29
N ASN A 16 2.38 -16.86 -10.44
CA ASN A 16 2.68 -15.54 -9.88
C ASN A 16 3.26 -15.66 -8.46
N TYR A 17 4.43 -16.26 -8.28
CA TYR A 17 5.11 -16.20 -6.97
C TYR A 17 6.60 -15.92 -7.07
N CYS A 18 6.99 -14.94 -6.26
CA CYS A 18 8.34 -14.59 -5.82
C CYS A 18 9.33 -14.08 -6.88
N LEU A 19 9.18 -12.81 -7.23
CA LEU A 19 10.37 -11.97 -7.48
C LEU A 19 10.92 -11.56 -6.12
N ALA A 20 12.02 -12.19 -5.70
CA ALA A 20 12.81 -11.73 -4.56
C ALA A 20 13.38 -10.34 -4.90
N GLN A 21 12.80 -9.28 -4.36
CA GLN A 21 13.31 -7.93 -4.52
C GLN A 21 14.55 -7.74 -3.64
N SER A 22 15.66 -7.42 -4.29
CA SER A 22 16.89 -6.97 -3.63
C SER A 22 16.62 -5.67 -2.86
N VAL A 23 17.12 -5.57 -1.63
CA VAL A 23 17.03 -4.37 -0.79
C VAL A 23 17.72 -3.20 -1.51
N GLN A 24 16.93 -2.32 -2.14
CA GLN A 24 17.41 -1.07 -2.73
C GLN A 24 17.21 0.06 -1.73
N ASN A 25 18.30 0.57 -1.17
CA ASN A 25 18.27 1.83 -0.42
C ASN A 25 18.07 2.96 -1.43
N THR A 26 16.96 3.67 -1.30
CA THR A 26 16.60 4.77 -2.19
C THR A 26 16.39 6.04 -1.37
N GLU A 27 17.02 7.13 -1.81
CA GLU A 27 16.97 8.45 -1.18
C GLU A 27 15.88 9.30 -1.83
N PHE A 28 15.11 9.99 -0.99
CA PHE A 28 14.00 10.84 -1.40
C PHE A 28 13.96 12.11 -0.56
N THR A 29 13.26 13.11 -1.08
CA THR A 29 13.06 14.39 -0.40
C THR A 29 11.57 14.68 -0.29
N PHE A 30 11.11 14.97 0.92
CA PHE A 30 9.79 15.53 1.19
C PHE A 30 9.92 17.06 1.28
N VAL A 31 9.08 17.81 0.57
CA VAL A 31 9.03 19.27 0.68
C VAL A 31 7.67 19.67 1.25
N ASP A 32 7.69 20.33 2.40
CA ASP A 32 6.48 20.90 3.00
C ASP A 32 6.20 22.28 2.39
N ASN A 33 5.17 22.36 1.57
CA ASN A 33 4.74 23.59 0.91
C ASN A 33 3.64 24.34 1.67
N GLU A 34 3.11 23.79 2.78
CA GLU A 34 1.93 24.37 3.46
C GLU A 34 2.28 25.14 4.75
N THR A 35 3.54 25.11 5.19
CA THR A 35 4.00 25.93 6.33
C THR A 35 4.20 27.40 5.94
N GLU A 36 3.56 28.32 6.69
CA GLU A 36 3.53 29.78 6.44
C GLU A 36 4.89 30.49 6.32
N ASN A 37 5.99 29.91 6.83
CA ASN A 37 7.25 30.66 7.01
C ASN A 37 8.41 30.30 6.07
N SER A 38 8.30 29.25 5.24
CA SER A 38 9.19 28.90 4.12
C SER A 38 9.04 27.40 3.81
N PRO A 39 9.21 26.98 2.54
CA PRO A 39 9.20 25.57 2.21
C PRO A 39 10.39 24.87 2.89
N GLN A 40 10.10 23.92 3.77
CA GLN A 40 11.12 23.11 4.42
C GLN A 40 11.24 21.77 3.71
N SER A 41 12.48 21.35 3.43
CA SER A 41 12.77 20.07 2.80
C SER A 41 13.39 19.09 3.79
N TYR A 42 12.95 17.85 3.73
CA TYR A 42 13.33 16.77 4.62
C TYR A 42 13.76 15.56 3.80
N GLN A 43 15.03 15.17 3.94
CA GLN A 43 15.56 14.00 3.27
C GLN A 43 15.22 12.73 4.06
N TYR A 44 14.91 11.66 3.33
CA TYR A 44 14.64 10.35 3.90
C TYR A 44 15.12 9.22 3.01
N THR A 45 15.41 8.10 3.66
CA THR A 45 15.80 6.84 3.02
C THR A 45 14.69 5.82 3.16
N LEU A 46 14.50 5.01 2.12
CA LEU A 46 13.60 3.87 2.12
C LEU A 46 14.38 2.57 2.02
N VAL A 47 13.98 1.59 2.83
CA VAL A 47 14.56 0.25 2.86
C VAL A 47 13.42 -0.77 2.83
N GLN A 48 13.39 -1.62 1.81
CA GLN A 48 12.42 -2.71 1.74
C GLN A 48 12.78 -3.83 2.72
N ALA A 49 11.80 -4.27 3.51
CA ALA A 49 11.92 -5.33 4.50
C ALA A 49 10.80 -6.37 4.27
N GLY A 50 11.05 -7.31 3.36
CA GLY A 50 10.04 -8.26 2.90
C GLY A 50 8.93 -7.55 2.11
N ASP A 51 7.68 -7.70 2.55
CA ASP A 51 6.51 -7.05 1.95
C ASP A 51 6.27 -5.63 2.51
N ASN A 52 7.07 -5.20 3.50
CA ASN A 52 6.95 -3.90 4.16
C ASN A 52 8.10 -2.98 3.78
N TYR A 53 7.96 -1.69 4.07
CA TYR A 53 9.00 -0.70 3.85
C TYR A 53 9.30 0.07 5.12
N ASN A 54 10.57 0.18 5.46
CA ASN A 54 11.04 1.04 6.53
C ASN A 54 11.48 2.37 5.94
N PHE A 55 11.15 3.45 6.62
CA PHE A 55 11.59 4.79 6.25
C PHE A 55 12.36 5.43 7.39
N LYS A 56 13.34 6.25 7.05
CA LYS A 56 14.14 7.01 8.01
C LYS A 56 14.46 8.39 7.46
N PHE A 57 13.97 9.41 8.13
CA PHE A 57 14.29 10.80 7.88
C PHE A 57 15.58 11.19 8.61
N GLU A 58 16.36 12.08 7.99
CA GLU A 58 17.56 12.66 8.60
C GLU A 58 17.20 13.62 9.75
N THR A 59 16.12 14.38 9.58
CA THR A 59 15.62 15.36 10.56
C THR A 59 14.12 15.19 10.75
N ALA A 60 13.67 15.32 12.01
CA ALA A 60 12.25 15.24 12.33
C ALA A 60 11.61 16.63 12.20
N PRO A 61 10.46 16.78 11.50
CA PRO A 61 9.66 17.98 11.59
C PRO A 61 9.26 18.24 13.05
N THR A 62 9.14 19.49 13.49
CA THR A 62 8.75 19.79 14.89
C THR A 62 7.27 19.53 15.15
N GLU A 63 6.43 19.77 14.15
CA GLU A 63 4.98 19.67 14.27
C GLU A 63 4.46 18.27 13.92
N THR A 64 3.55 17.75 14.77
CA THR A 64 2.89 16.44 14.56
C THR A 64 2.15 16.36 13.22
N ILE A 65 1.54 17.47 12.78
CA ILE A 65 0.80 17.53 11.52
C ILE A 65 1.77 17.37 10.33
N VAL A 66 2.93 18.02 10.38
CA VAL A 66 3.98 17.89 9.35
C VAL A 66 4.55 16.47 9.33
N LYS A 67 4.76 15.84 10.51
CA LYS A 67 5.18 14.43 10.60
C LYS A 67 4.21 13.49 9.90
N LEU A 68 2.91 13.69 10.11
CA LEU A 68 1.86 12.90 9.46
C LEU A 68 1.86 13.12 7.95
N ARG A 69 1.99 14.37 7.48
CA ARG A 69 2.08 14.68 6.05
C ARG A 69 3.33 14.08 5.40
N ALA A 70 4.47 14.12 6.08
CA ALA A 70 5.71 13.49 5.64
C ALA A 70 5.55 11.96 5.52
N GLY A 71 4.93 11.31 6.51
CA GLY A 71 4.65 9.87 6.43
C GLY A 71 3.60 9.50 5.38
N TYR A 72 2.60 10.35 5.14
CA TYR A 72 1.67 10.18 4.02
C TYR A 72 2.37 10.30 2.66
N HIS A 73 3.31 11.25 2.53
CA HIS A 73 4.14 11.36 1.33
C HIS A 73 4.98 10.10 1.08
N VAL A 74 5.52 9.49 2.15
CA VAL A 74 6.21 8.19 2.07
C VAL A 74 5.28 7.11 1.51
N LEU A 75 4.05 6.98 2.03
CA LEU A 75 3.05 6.04 1.53
C LEU A 75 2.77 6.25 0.03
N GLN A 76 2.53 7.48 -0.39
CA GLN A 76 2.30 7.80 -1.80
C GLN A 76 3.52 7.50 -2.68
N THR A 77 4.72 7.76 -2.20
CA THR A 77 5.97 7.52 -2.94
C THR A 77 6.20 6.03 -3.17
N ILE A 78 5.96 5.21 -2.14
CA ILE A 78 6.16 3.75 -2.20
C ILE A 78 5.10 3.08 -3.08
N TYR A 79 3.83 3.32 -2.77
CA TYR A 79 2.74 2.55 -3.37
C TYR A 79 2.18 3.17 -4.64
N LYS A 80 2.51 4.44 -4.93
CA LYS A 80 2.05 5.20 -6.11
C LYS A 80 0.53 5.14 -6.31
N ASP A 81 -0.21 5.04 -5.21
CA ASP A 81 -1.66 4.91 -5.20
C ASP A 81 -2.30 6.27 -4.91
N SER A 82 -2.93 6.84 -5.93
CA SER A 82 -3.62 8.14 -5.84
C SER A 82 -4.98 8.05 -5.15
N SER A 83 -5.49 6.85 -4.87
CA SER A 83 -6.78 6.62 -4.21
C SER A 83 -6.70 6.54 -2.69
N ILE A 84 -5.49 6.66 -2.12
CA ILE A 84 -5.28 6.72 -0.67
C ILE A 84 -5.94 7.98 -0.11
N ASN A 85 -6.88 7.81 0.81
CA ASN A 85 -7.48 8.93 1.51
C ASN A 85 -6.43 9.71 2.30
N LYS A 86 -6.45 11.05 2.24
CA LYS A 86 -5.50 11.91 2.98
C LYS A 86 -5.72 11.85 4.49
N THR A 87 -6.96 11.58 4.91
CA THR A 87 -7.32 11.44 6.32
C THR A 87 -7.23 9.98 6.72
N TYR A 88 -6.53 9.69 7.82
CA TYR A 88 -6.48 8.36 8.39
C TYR A 88 -7.88 7.97 8.91
N SER A 89 -8.29 6.71 8.72
CA SER A 89 -9.55 6.19 9.22
C SER A 89 -9.45 5.83 10.70
N GLU A 90 -8.32 5.26 11.11
CA GLU A 90 -8.08 4.80 12.47
C GLU A 90 -6.64 5.06 12.91
N HIS A 91 -6.42 5.07 14.22
CA HIS A 91 -5.08 5.08 14.80
C HIS A 91 -5.03 4.13 16.00
N TYR A 92 -3.90 3.44 16.16
CA TYR A 92 -3.69 2.50 17.26
C TYR A 92 -2.22 2.48 17.69
N ILE A 93 -1.94 1.86 18.84
CA ILE A 93 -0.57 1.68 19.33
C ILE A 93 -0.25 0.20 19.33
N ARG A 94 0.84 -0.19 18.67
CA ARG A 94 1.34 -1.56 18.65
C ARG A 94 2.83 -1.57 18.95
N GLU A 95 3.25 -2.35 19.93
CA GLU A 95 4.67 -2.51 20.27
C GLU A 95 5.38 -1.16 20.51
N ARG A 96 4.64 -0.21 21.11
CA ARG A 96 5.02 1.20 21.33
C ARG A 96 5.08 2.08 20.07
N ALA A 97 4.93 1.55 18.87
CA ALA A 97 4.76 2.36 17.66
C ALA A 97 3.34 2.93 17.58
N ARG A 98 3.22 4.20 17.18
CA ARG A 98 1.94 4.83 16.85
C ARG A 98 1.63 4.59 15.38
N CYS A 99 0.55 3.88 15.11
CA CYS A 99 0.14 3.47 13.78
C CYS A 99 -1.11 4.23 13.35
N TYR A 100 -1.15 4.63 12.09
CA TYR A 100 -2.24 5.32 11.42
C TYR A 100 -2.67 4.49 10.21
N VAL A 101 -3.98 4.28 10.07
CA VAL A 101 -4.57 3.47 9.00
C VAL A 101 -5.13 4.38 7.93
N PHE A 102 -4.75 4.13 6.68
CA PHE A 102 -5.21 4.87 5.51
C PHE A 102 -5.89 3.91 4.53
N ASP A 103 -7.18 4.14 4.30
CA ASP A 103 -7.94 3.34 3.36
C ASP A 103 -7.83 3.86 1.93
N SER A 104 -7.77 2.92 1.00
CA SER A 104 -7.78 3.13 -0.45
C SER A 104 -8.88 2.28 -1.09
N SER A 105 -9.04 2.40 -2.39
CA SER A 105 -9.99 1.63 -3.20
C SER A 105 -9.83 0.11 -3.01
N LEU A 106 -8.61 -0.42 -3.09
CA LEU A 106 -8.32 -1.86 -3.08
C LEU A 106 -7.41 -2.31 -1.92
N HIS A 107 -6.73 -1.38 -1.26
CA HIS A 107 -5.83 -1.73 -0.17
C HIS A 107 -6.11 -0.85 1.05
N THR A 108 -5.65 -1.31 2.19
CA THR A 108 -5.55 -0.54 3.42
C THR A 108 -4.08 -0.47 3.78
N TYR A 109 -3.61 0.74 4.03
CA TYR A 109 -2.21 1.03 4.35
C TYR A 109 -2.09 1.34 5.83
N SER A 110 -1.04 0.84 6.47
CA SER A 110 -0.69 1.24 7.83
C SER A 110 0.64 1.97 7.83
N LEU A 111 0.68 3.11 8.50
CA LEU A 111 1.86 3.94 8.70
C LEU A 111 2.17 3.98 10.19
N CYS A 112 3.28 3.38 10.59
CA CYS A 112 3.68 3.26 11.98
C CYS A 112 4.96 4.04 12.25
N PHE A 113 4.93 4.90 13.27
CA PHE A 113 6.08 5.64 13.75
C PHE A 113 6.52 5.11 15.11
N LEU A 114 7.83 5.09 15.34
CA LEU A 114 8.37 4.63 16.62
C LEU A 114 8.07 5.65 17.75
N PRO A 115 7.90 5.19 19.00
CA PRO A 115 7.35 5.99 20.12
C PRO A 115 8.13 7.26 20.42
N ASN A 116 9.46 7.20 20.25
CA ASN A 116 10.36 8.26 20.70
C ASN A 116 10.34 9.47 19.77
N ASP A 117 9.65 9.36 18.63
CA ASP A 117 9.72 10.31 17.56
C ASP A 117 8.63 11.37 17.61
N PHE A 118 7.58 11.16 18.40
CA PHE A 118 6.58 12.21 18.70
C PHE A 118 6.94 13.02 19.96
N SER A 119 8.07 12.70 20.61
CA SER A 119 8.63 13.47 21.71
C SER A 119 9.16 14.82 21.22
N VAL A 120 8.73 15.90 21.86
CA VAL A 120 9.25 17.26 21.58
C VAL A 120 10.75 17.39 21.90
N LYS A 121 11.29 16.47 22.72
CA LYS A 121 12.68 16.48 23.20
C LYS A 121 13.67 15.76 22.27
N ASN A 122 13.21 14.84 21.41
CA ASN A 122 14.07 14.09 20.49
C ASN A 122 13.85 14.62 19.07
N LYS A 123 14.77 15.46 18.60
CA LYS A 123 14.71 16.08 17.26
C LYS A 123 15.49 15.31 16.19
N ASP A 124 16.28 14.33 16.62
CA ASP A 124 17.42 13.86 15.82
C ASP A 124 17.06 12.73 14.85
N ARG A 125 15.99 11.96 15.09
CA ARG A 125 15.64 10.79 14.27
C ARG A 125 14.12 10.61 14.18
N PHE A 126 13.62 10.50 12.95
CA PHE A 126 12.23 10.18 12.65
C PHE A 126 12.19 8.98 11.71
N TRP A 127 11.76 7.84 12.22
CA TRP A 127 11.75 6.55 11.55
C TRP A 127 10.44 5.81 11.79
N GLY A 128 10.14 4.91 10.87
CA GLY A 128 8.95 4.11 10.96
C GLY A 128 8.91 3.08 9.87
N PHE A 129 7.75 2.47 9.73
CA PHE A 129 7.49 1.49 8.70
C PHE A 129 6.09 1.68 8.15
N VAL A 130 5.94 1.30 6.88
CA VAL A 130 4.66 1.25 6.21
C VAL A 130 4.39 -0.16 5.73
N THR A 131 3.13 -0.54 5.81
CA THR A 131 2.65 -1.86 5.38
C THR A 131 1.42 -1.68 4.50
N GLN A 132 1.22 -2.62 3.57
CA GLN A 132 0.04 -2.68 2.71
C GLN A 132 -0.68 -3.99 2.94
N VAL A 133 -2.00 -3.93 3.12
CA VAL A 133 -2.85 -5.11 3.25
C VAL A 133 -4.00 -4.99 2.25
N PRO A 134 -4.33 -6.04 1.48
CA PRO A 134 -5.50 -6.02 0.61
C PRO A 134 -6.79 -5.84 1.42
N ASN A 135 -7.68 -4.96 0.95
CA ASN A 135 -8.97 -4.76 1.60
C ASN A 135 -10.01 -5.76 1.06
N TRP A 136 -11.21 -5.74 1.65
CA TRP A 136 -12.31 -6.62 1.21
C TRP A 136 -12.67 -6.43 -0.28
N LYS A 137 -12.59 -5.20 -0.81
CA LYS A 137 -12.89 -4.93 -2.22
C LYS A 137 -11.89 -5.64 -3.14
N TRP A 138 -10.62 -5.69 -2.78
CA TRP A 138 -9.62 -6.47 -3.52
C TRP A 138 -9.90 -7.97 -3.48
N LEU A 139 -10.29 -8.51 -2.33
CA LEU A 139 -10.70 -9.92 -2.25
C LEU A 139 -11.90 -10.20 -3.16
N VAL A 140 -12.89 -9.31 -3.17
CA VAL A 140 -14.07 -9.45 -4.03
C VAL A 140 -13.69 -9.42 -5.51
N THR A 141 -12.90 -8.43 -5.94
CA THR A 141 -12.48 -8.32 -7.34
C THR A 141 -11.55 -9.45 -7.76
N ARG A 142 -10.72 -9.97 -6.85
CA ARG A 142 -9.79 -11.06 -7.14
C ARG A 142 -10.48 -12.41 -7.28
N PHE A 143 -11.50 -12.70 -6.45
CA PHE A 143 -12.15 -14.01 -6.44
C PHE A 143 -13.48 -14.05 -7.20
N PHE A 144 -14.38 -13.08 -6.99
CA PHE A 144 -15.74 -13.16 -7.53
C PHE A 144 -15.84 -12.68 -8.97
N LEU A 145 -15.05 -11.68 -9.37
CA LEU A 145 -15.11 -11.13 -10.72
C LEU A 145 -14.68 -12.14 -11.80
N PRO A 146 -13.59 -12.94 -11.61
CA PRO A 146 -13.26 -14.01 -12.55
C PRO A 146 -14.33 -15.10 -12.61
N VAL A 147 -14.91 -15.49 -11.47
CA VAL A 147 -15.97 -16.50 -11.42
C VAL A 147 -17.21 -16.03 -12.19
N LEU A 148 -17.63 -14.78 -12.00
CA LEU A 148 -18.72 -14.17 -12.74
C LEU A 148 -18.44 -14.08 -14.25
N LEU A 149 -17.21 -13.73 -14.64
CA LEU A 149 -16.82 -13.72 -16.05
C LEU A 149 -16.90 -15.11 -16.68
N VAL A 150 -16.36 -16.14 -16.01
CA VAL A 150 -16.42 -17.52 -16.51
C VAL A 150 -17.87 -17.98 -16.63
N TYR A 151 -18.71 -17.71 -15.62
CA TYR A 151 -20.12 -18.06 -15.65
C TYR A 151 -20.86 -17.35 -16.79
N GLY A 152 -20.65 -16.04 -16.96
CA GLY A 152 -21.24 -15.25 -18.04
C GLY A 152 -20.82 -15.76 -19.43
N LEU A 153 -19.55 -16.14 -19.59
CA LEU A 153 -19.02 -16.65 -20.85
C LEU A 153 -19.59 -18.03 -21.19
N VAL A 154 -19.70 -18.92 -20.20
CA VAL A 154 -20.35 -20.23 -20.36
C VAL A 154 -21.84 -20.08 -20.71
N PHE A 155 -22.55 -19.18 -20.01
CA PHE A 155 -23.96 -18.89 -20.29
C PHE A 155 -24.16 -18.36 -21.70
N TYR A 156 -23.33 -17.40 -22.13
CA TYR A 156 -23.37 -16.83 -23.49
C TYR A 156 -23.17 -17.90 -24.57
N ILE A 157 -22.16 -18.76 -24.42
CA ILE A 157 -21.89 -19.86 -25.37
C ILE A 157 -23.05 -20.86 -25.39
N SER A 158 -23.58 -21.22 -24.22
CA SER A 158 -24.73 -22.13 -24.10
C SER A 158 -25.97 -21.58 -24.79
N ARG A 159 -26.24 -20.27 -24.68
CA ARG A 159 -27.37 -19.63 -25.34
C ARG A 159 -27.20 -19.55 -26.85
N ARG A 160 -26.00 -19.22 -27.33
CA ARG A 160 -25.70 -19.18 -28.77
C ARG A 160 -25.88 -20.56 -29.43
N ARG A 161 -25.47 -21.64 -28.77
CA ARG A 161 -25.65 -23.01 -29.28
C ARG A 161 -27.12 -23.42 -29.36
N LYS A 162 -27.96 -22.99 -28.40
CA LYS A 162 -29.42 -23.22 -28.46
C LYS A 162 -30.15 -22.40 -29.53
N ALA A 163 -29.58 -21.27 -29.95
CA ALA A 163 -30.17 -20.42 -30.99
C ALA A 163 -29.78 -20.84 -32.42
N GLN A 164 -28.79 -21.72 -32.57
CA GLN A 164 -28.31 -22.26 -33.85
C GLN A 164 -28.73 -23.72 -34.09
N ALA A 165 -29.42 -24.34 -33.12
CA ALA A 165 -30.07 -25.64 -33.23
C ALA A 165 -31.58 -25.43 -33.41
#